data_AF-A0A8T9PZL2-F1
#
_entry.id   AF-A0A8T9PZL2-F1
#
_cell.length_a   1.000
_cell.length_b   1.000
_cell.length_c   1.000
_cell.angle_alpha   90.00
_cell.angle_beta   90.00
_cell.angle_gamma   90.00
#
_symmetry.space_group_name_H-M   'P 1'
#
loop_
_entity.id
_entity.type
_entity.pdbx_description
1 polymer ?
#
loop_
_entity_poly.entity_id
_entity_poly.type
_entity_poly.pdbx_seq_one_letter_code
_entity_poly.pdbx_strand_id
1 'polypeptide(L)'
;MYTADKPADGTGWCACLLNAPAATATITLEQSWDVKNKAVYLFAPSAPDDAAKFIQNLDTLLQSLSSFSNAFLWIANSNAVTKTSTSYTLVQQSPNLQRYTSNNTNLLFGKYINLAVPSGCFIQLSGKKLFFELRSQPGSTIRFSSQVAVSKSQIADDRIYISVTGASSGCIRFGLRFNGASDWKSFDADPRLFYGTPAAANALKFPLLDAGFTSLLAFQASLDPNNQLNNNGVPRTFLAFDTAGPVLTTYLRSSFGNALSLAPYVNFLPDENPLPYAVPGSGAAMLVFSPADKGNTGPNYLLPKGGFHLIAGTALAQPTVLNLLCGLSGLETLSFIPERQLTPATCCYSRTNSPRTCKGTR
;
A
#
# COMPACT_ATOMS: atom_id res chain seq x y z
N MET A 1 -21.44 -0.99 -23.25
CA MET A 1 -22.04 0.03 -22.35
C MET A 1 -20.98 0.44 -21.33
N TYR A 2 -20.89 1.73 -21.01
CA TYR A 2 -19.86 2.29 -20.14
C TYR A 2 -20.53 2.89 -18.90
N THR A 3 -20.14 2.43 -17.72
CA THR A 3 -20.59 2.98 -16.44
C THR A 3 -19.36 3.41 -15.65
N ALA A 4 -19.32 4.68 -15.27
CA ALA A 4 -18.25 5.25 -14.47
C ALA A 4 -18.81 5.70 -13.13
N ASP A 5 -18.18 5.25 -12.05
CA ASP A 5 -18.43 5.79 -10.72
C ASP A 5 -17.25 6.68 -10.37
N LYS A 6 -17.53 7.90 -9.93
CA LYS A 6 -16.53 8.71 -9.25
C LYS A 6 -16.60 8.36 -7.78
N PRO A 7 -15.56 7.78 -7.17
CA PRO A 7 -15.48 7.65 -5.72
C PRO A 7 -15.78 9.00 -5.07
N ALA A 8 -16.65 9.02 -4.07
CA ALA A 8 -17.10 10.26 -3.41
C ALA A 8 -15.94 11.06 -2.78
N ASP A 9 -14.81 10.40 -2.52
CA ASP A 9 -13.60 10.98 -1.96
C ASP A 9 -12.63 11.56 -3.00
N GLY A 10 -12.93 11.44 -4.31
CA GLY A 10 -12.10 11.97 -5.40
C GLY A 10 -10.72 11.30 -5.52
N THR A 11 -10.52 10.13 -4.92
CA THR A 11 -9.19 9.52 -4.77
C THR A 11 -8.69 8.76 -6.00
N GLY A 12 -9.55 8.59 -7.01
CA GLY A 12 -9.25 7.99 -8.31
C GLY A 12 -10.49 7.97 -9.21
N TRP A 13 -10.35 7.37 -10.39
CA TRP A 13 -11.43 7.16 -11.34
C TRP A 13 -11.58 5.67 -11.62
N CYS A 14 -12.80 5.13 -11.50
CA CYS A 14 -13.09 3.74 -11.83
C CYS A 14 -14.27 3.63 -12.79
N ALA A 15 -14.17 2.68 -13.72
CA ALA A 15 -15.23 2.41 -14.67
C ALA A 15 -15.30 0.95 -15.05
N CYS A 16 -16.44 0.55 -15.57
CA CYS A 16 -16.65 -0.75 -16.18
C CYS A 16 -17.08 -0.54 -17.63
N LEU A 17 -16.36 -1.18 -18.55
CA LEU A 17 -16.76 -1.31 -19.94
C LEU A 17 -17.27 -2.72 -20.18
N LEU A 18 -18.50 -2.82 -20.67
CA LEU A 18 -19.05 -4.08 -21.16
C LEU A 18 -18.84 -4.15 -22.67
N ASN A 19 -18.11 -5.20 -23.08
CA ASN A 19 -17.84 -5.47 -24.48
C ASN A 19 -19.05 -6.10 -25.20
N ALA A 20 -20.06 -6.56 -24.43
CA ALA A 20 -21.39 -6.88 -24.94
C ALA A 20 -22.40 -5.78 -24.54
N PRO A 21 -23.43 -5.53 -25.36
CA PRO A 21 -24.51 -4.62 -24.98
C PRO A 21 -25.23 -5.15 -23.73
N ALA A 22 -25.29 -4.33 -22.67
CA ALA A 22 -26.11 -4.65 -21.51
C ALA A 22 -27.60 -4.45 -21.83
N ALA A 23 -28.44 -5.29 -21.24
CA ALA A 23 -29.89 -5.18 -21.37
C ALA A 23 -30.48 -3.98 -20.59
N THR A 24 -29.74 -3.42 -19.63
CA THR A 24 -30.21 -2.37 -18.72
C THR A 24 -29.17 -1.27 -18.53
N ALA A 25 -29.63 -0.05 -18.22
CA ALA A 25 -28.78 1.13 -18.03
C ALA A 25 -27.94 1.08 -16.74
N THR A 26 -28.30 0.21 -15.79
CA THR A 26 -27.56 -0.04 -14.54
C THR A 26 -27.37 -1.54 -14.38
N ILE A 27 -26.17 -1.91 -13.94
CA ILE A 27 -25.70 -3.29 -13.88
C ILE A 27 -24.94 -3.47 -12.57
N THR A 28 -25.26 -4.54 -11.85
CA THR A 28 -24.55 -4.92 -10.62
C THR A 28 -23.17 -5.48 -10.94
N LEU A 29 -22.27 -5.47 -9.95
CA LEU A 29 -20.94 -6.06 -10.10
C LEU A 29 -21.01 -7.54 -10.50
N GLU A 30 -21.93 -8.29 -9.90
CA GLU A 30 -22.21 -9.69 -10.25
C GLU A 30 -22.61 -9.86 -11.72
N GLN A 31 -23.54 -9.05 -12.20
CA GLN A 31 -23.95 -9.08 -13.60
C GLN A 31 -22.78 -8.74 -14.51
N SER A 32 -21.97 -7.73 -14.18
CA SER A 32 -20.79 -7.38 -15.01
C SER A 32 -19.77 -8.52 -15.07
N TRP A 33 -19.66 -9.29 -13.99
CA TRP A 33 -18.74 -10.42 -13.90
C TRP A 33 -19.19 -11.62 -14.74
N ASP A 34 -20.46 -11.70 -15.15
CA ASP A 34 -20.96 -12.74 -16.05
C ASP A 34 -20.14 -12.78 -17.35
N VAL A 35 -19.77 -14.00 -17.77
CA VAL A 35 -18.92 -14.25 -18.94
C VAL A 35 -19.50 -13.66 -20.23
N LYS A 36 -20.83 -13.55 -20.32
CA LYS A 36 -21.51 -12.98 -21.49
C LYS A 36 -21.18 -11.50 -21.67
N ASN A 37 -20.87 -10.80 -20.59
CA ASN A 37 -20.71 -9.35 -20.61
C ASN A 37 -19.28 -8.90 -20.92
N LYS A 38 -18.32 -9.83 -20.87
CA LYS A 38 -16.90 -9.60 -21.10
C LYS A 38 -16.38 -8.29 -20.50
N ALA A 39 -16.62 -8.10 -19.20
CA ALA A 39 -16.36 -6.83 -18.54
C ALA A 39 -14.87 -6.51 -18.42
N VAL A 40 -14.55 -5.25 -18.68
CA VAL A 40 -13.23 -4.64 -18.47
C VAL A 40 -13.37 -3.62 -17.35
N TYR A 41 -12.71 -3.89 -16.22
CA TYR A 41 -12.66 -3.00 -15.05
C TYR A 41 -11.45 -2.08 -15.20
N LEU A 42 -11.72 -0.77 -15.17
CA LEU A 42 -10.77 0.30 -15.44
C LEU A 42 -10.51 1.06 -14.15
N PHE A 43 -9.24 1.28 -13.82
CA PHE A 43 -8.80 2.12 -12.71
C PHE A 43 -7.77 3.12 -13.21
N ALA A 44 -7.98 4.41 -12.94
CA ALA A 44 -7.06 5.47 -13.32
C ALA A 44 -7.02 6.57 -12.25
N PRO A 45 -6.03 7.49 -12.28
CA PRO A 45 -6.00 8.61 -11.34
C PRO A 45 -7.08 9.67 -11.64
N SER A 46 -7.51 9.79 -12.90
CA SER A 46 -8.51 10.75 -13.36
C SER A 46 -9.33 10.19 -14.53
N ALA A 47 -10.50 10.77 -14.76
CA ALA A 47 -11.28 10.53 -15.97
C ALA A 47 -10.50 10.98 -17.23
N PRO A 48 -10.81 10.46 -18.43
CA PRO A 48 -10.27 10.99 -19.67
C PRO A 48 -10.85 12.37 -19.99
N ASP A 49 -10.05 13.24 -20.59
CA ASP A 49 -10.52 14.57 -21.05
C ASP A 49 -11.40 14.44 -22.31
N ASP A 50 -11.12 13.44 -23.14
CA ASP A 50 -11.88 13.08 -24.34
C ASP A 50 -12.29 11.61 -24.28
N ALA A 51 -13.57 11.38 -24.00
CA ALA A 51 -14.14 10.04 -23.88
C ALA A 51 -14.09 9.25 -25.21
N ALA A 52 -14.28 9.90 -26.36
CA ALA A 52 -14.31 9.22 -27.65
C ALA A 52 -12.91 8.72 -28.02
N LYS A 53 -11.89 9.57 -27.86
CA LYS A 53 -10.50 9.20 -28.08
C LYS A 53 -10.02 8.14 -27.08
N PHE A 54 -10.44 8.24 -25.83
CA PHE A 54 -10.16 7.22 -24.82
C PHE A 54 -10.69 5.86 -25.24
N ILE A 55 -11.96 5.78 -25.67
CA ILE A 55 -12.58 4.53 -26.12
C ILE A 55 -11.81 3.95 -27.32
N GLN A 56 -11.45 4.76 -28.31
CA GLN A 56 -10.66 4.30 -29.47
C GLN A 56 -9.31 3.69 -29.07
N ASN A 57 -8.58 4.36 -28.16
CA ASN A 57 -7.30 3.87 -27.67
C ASN A 57 -7.46 2.60 -26.83
N LEU A 58 -8.50 2.54 -25.99
CA LEU A 58 -8.84 1.37 -25.20
C LEU A 58 -9.18 0.19 -26.10
N ASP A 59 -10.01 0.36 -27.12
CA ASP A 59 -10.36 -0.69 -28.09
C ASP A 59 -9.11 -1.22 -28.80
N THR A 60 -8.23 -0.32 -29.24
CA THR A 60 -6.93 -0.68 -29.84
C THR A 60 -6.08 -1.52 -28.88
N LEU A 61 -6.00 -1.12 -27.61
CA LEU A 61 -5.32 -1.90 -26.58
C LEU A 61 -5.97 -3.28 -26.44
N LEU A 62 -7.29 -3.36 -26.24
CA LEU A 62 -8.01 -4.61 -26.01
C LEU A 62 -7.87 -5.59 -27.20
N GLN A 63 -7.86 -5.09 -28.44
CA GLN A 63 -7.60 -5.90 -29.64
C GLN A 63 -6.17 -6.47 -29.68
N SER A 64 -5.20 -5.78 -29.08
CA SER A 64 -3.81 -6.25 -28.98
C SER A 64 -3.57 -7.27 -27.87
N LEU A 65 -4.55 -7.46 -26.97
CA LEU A 65 -4.49 -8.42 -25.88
C LEU A 65 -5.04 -9.77 -26.33
N SER A 66 -4.48 -10.86 -25.81
CA SER A 66 -4.97 -12.21 -26.07
C SER A 66 -6.42 -12.37 -25.60
N SER A 67 -7.15 -13.34 -26.17
CA SER A 67 -8.56 -13.60 -25.82
C SER A 67 -8.75 -13.73 -24.30
N PHE A 68 -9.65 -12.90 -23.76
CA PHE A 68 -10.01 -12.84 -22.35
C PHE A 68 -11.54 -12.87 -22.17
N SER A 69 -11.96 -13.36 -21.01
CA SER A 69 -13.34 -13.29 -20.54
C SER A 69 -13.59 -12.01 -19.76
N ASN A 70 -12.68 -11.60 -18.87
CA ASN A 70 -12.75 -10.32 -18.17
C ASN A 70 -11.33 -9.75 -18.04
N ALA A 71 -11.21 -8.47 -17.69
CA ALA A 71 -9.91 -7.85 -17.48
C ALA A 71 -9.95 -6.76 -16.39
N PHE A 72 -8.83 -6.61 -15.68
CA PHE A 72 -8.56 -5.51 -14.76
C PHE A 72 -7.42 -4.68 -15.33
N LEU A 73 -7.63 -3.38 -15.53
CA LEU A 73 -6.67 -2.46 -16.13
C LEU A 73 -6.38 -1.30 -15.17
N TRP A 74 -5.10 -1.09 -14.87
CA TRP A 74 -4.60 0.09 -14.17
C TRP A 74 -3.91 1.01 -15.19
N ILE A 75 -4.54 2.15 -15.43
CA ILE A 75 -4.19 3.13 -16.46
C ILE A 75 -3.53 4.33 -15.78
N ALA A 76 -2.23 4.50 -15.98
CA ALA A 76 -1.48 5.61 -15.37
C ALA A 76 -1.88 6.98 -15.96
N ASN A 77 -2.29 7.01 -17.23
CA ASN A 77 -2.72 8.22 -17.93
C ASN A 77 -3.93 7.90 -18.83
N SER A 78 -5.11 8.37 -18.44
CA SER A 78 -6.37 8.19 -19.18
C SER A 78 -6.34 8.81 -20.58
N ASN A 79 -5.46 9.78 -20.85
CA ASN A 79 -5.35 10.42 -22.16
C ASN A 79 -4.33 9.72 -23.09
N ALA A 80 -3.58 8.74 -22.60
CA ALA A 80 -2.51 8.05 -23.34
C ALA A 80 -2.46 6.54 -23.04
N VAL A 81 -3.59 5.86 -23.27
CA VAL A 81 -3.73 4.40 -23.06
C VAL A 81 -2.94 3.64 -24.13
N THR A 82 -1.93 2.89 -23.70
CA THR A 82 -1.15 1.98 -24.54
C THR A 82 -0.81 0.70 -23.77
N LYS A 83 -0.27 -0.30 -24.47
CA LYS A 83 0.21 -1.55 -23.83
C LYS A 83 1.39 -1.32 -22.88
N THR A 84 2.15 -0.25 -23.04
CA THR A 84 3.31 0.08 -22.18
C THR A 84 2.93 0.98 -21.02
N SER A 85 1.86 1.79 -21.13
CA SER A 85 1.37 2.68 -20.07
C SER A 85 0.28 2.05 -19.19
N THR A 86 -0.18 0.85 -19.53
CA THR A 86 -1.28 0.16 -18.85
C THR A 86 -0.80 -1.16 -18.26
N SER A 87 -0.98 -1.33 -16.94
CA SER A 87 -0.83 -2.63 -16.31
C SER A 87 -2.15 -3.37 -16.35
N TYR A 88 -2.13 -4.68 -16.56
CA TYR A 88 -3.36 -5.45 -16.70
C TYR A 88 -3.25 -6.89 -16.18
N THR A 89 -4.37 -7.36 -15.67
CA THR A 89 -4.62 -8.77 -15.36
C THR A 89 -5.80 -9.24 -16.20
N LEU A 90 -5.55 -10.21 -17.07
CA LEU A 90 -6.56 -10.85 -17.90
C LEU A 90 -7.12 -12.07 -17.19
N VAL A 91 -8.40 -12.32 -17.43
CA VAL A 91 -9.14 -13.44 -16.84
C VAL A 91 -9.63 -14.34 -17.95
N GLN A 92 -9.41 -15.64 -17.82
CA GLN A 92 -10.01 -16.66 -18.66
C GLN A 92 -10.96 -17.53 -17.85
N GLN A 93 -11.98 -18.03 -18.53
CA GLN A 93 -12.93 -18.97 -17.97
C GLN A 93 -12.66 -20.36 -18.53
N SER A 94 -12.58 -21.35 -17.65
CA SER A 94 -12.48 -22.76 -18.02
C SER A 94 -13.86 -23.34 -18.39
N PRO A 95 -13.91 -24.52 -19.00
CA PRO A 95 -15.18 -25.18 -19.36
C PRO A 95 -16.13 -25.42 -18.18
N ASN A 96 -15.60 -25.58 -16.97
CA ASN A 96 -16.39 -25.74 -15.73
C ASN A 96 -16.77 -24.38 -15.07
N LEU A 97 -16.71 -23.28 -15.82
CA LEU A 97 -17.09 -21.92 -15.38
C LEU A 97 -16.21 -21.31 -14.28
N GLN A 98 -15.09 -21.95 -13.92
CA GLN A 98 -14.11 -21.35 -13.03
C GLN A 98 -13.29 -20.30 -13.79
N ARG A 99 -12.82 -19.27 -13.07
CA ARG A 99 -12.09 -18.15 -13.66
C ARG A 99 -10.68 -18.06 -13.09
N TYR A 100 -9.73 -17.78 -13.98
CA TYR A 100 -8.32 -17.77 -13.67
C TYR A 100 -7.59 -16.61 -14.33
N THR A 101 -6.52 -16.12 -13.73
CA THR A 101 -5.60 -15.20 -14.40
C THR A 101 -4.98 -15.89 -15.61
N SER A 102 -4.99 -15.27 -16.79
CA SER A 102 -4.41 -15.88 -18.01
C SER A 102 -3.02 -15.37 -18.35
N ASN A 103 -2.54 -14.33 -17.67
CA ASN A 103 -1.20 -13.79 -17.80
C ASN A 103 -0.55 -13.58 -16.44
N ASN A 104 0.80 -13.60 -16.44
CA ASN A 104 1.56 -13.07 -15.32
C ASN A 104 1.37 -11.55 -15.28
N THR A 105 1.03 -11.03 -14.10
CA THR A 105 0.95 -9.60 -13.82
C THR A 105 2.10 -9.21 -12.90
N ASN A 106 2.88 -8.21 -13.29
CA ASN A 106 3.95 -7.65 -12.47
C ASN A 106 3.70 -6.16 -12.30
N LEU A 107 3.50 -5.74 -11.04
CA LEU A 107 3.25 -4.34 -10.68
C LEU A 107 4.42 -3.82 -9.87
N LEU A 108 5.13 -2.86 -10.43
CA LEU A 108 6.30 -2.25 -9.81
C LEU A 108 5.89 -1.04 -8.96
N PHE A 109 6.20 -1.12 -7.68
CA PHE A 109 5.99 -0.08 -6.69
C PHE A 109 7.31 0.55 -6.26
N GLY A 110 7.33 1.88 -6.21
CA GLY A 110 8.49 2.62 -5.74
C GLY A 110 9.75 2.50 -6.61
N LYS A 111 9.65 1.89 -7.80
CA LYS A 111 10.77 1.51 -8.70
C LYS A 111 11.59 0.29 -8.25
N TYR A 112 11.22 -0.44 -7.19
CA TYR A 112 12.03 -1.57 -6.68
C TYR A 112 11.25 -2.72 -6.04
N ILE A 113 9.99 -2.53 -5.63
CA ILE A 113 9.15 -3.59 -5.06
C ILE A 113 8.21 -4.11 -6.12
N ASN A 114 8.23 -5.41 -6.38
CA ASN A 114 7.33 -6.03 -7.34
C ASN A 114 6.24 -6.82 -6.62
N LEU A 115 4.98 -6.56 -6.98
CA LEU A 115 3.88 -7.49 -6.75
C LEU A 115 3.75 -8.37 -8.00
N ALA A 116 4.10 -9.64 -7.88
CA ALA A 116 3.96 -10.64 -8.92
C ALA A 116 2.73 -11.50 -8.67
N VAL A 117 1.76 -11.42 -9.58
CA VAL A 117 0.59 -12.32 -9.63
C VAL A 117 0.80 -13.28 -10.81
N PRO A 118 1.03 -14.56 -10.56
CA PRO A 118 1.22 -15.54 -11.63
C PRO A 118 -0.07 -15.79 -12.41
N SER A 119 0.06 -16.28 -13.64
CA SER A 119 -1.06 -16.89 -14.37
C SER A 119 -1.56 -18.14 -13.63
N GLY A 120 -2.84 -18.46 -13.79
CA GLY A 120 -3.49 -19.60 -13.16
C GLY A 120 -4.05 -19.32 -11.76
N CYS A 121 -3.89 -18.12 -11.19
CA CYS A 121 -4.56 -17.75 -9.94
C CYS A 121 -6.08 -17.80 -10.12
N PHE A 122 -6.78 -18.48 -9.21
CA PHE A 122 -8.24 -18.52 -9.20
C PHE A 122 -8.80 -17.15 -8.82
N ILE A 123 -9.85 -16.70 -9.52
CA ILE A 123 -10.49 -15.41 -9.29
C ILE A 123 -11.98 -15.62 -9.06
N GLN A 124 -12.50 -15.06 -7.97
CA GLN A 124 -13.93 -15.07 -7.67
C GLN A 124 -14.40 -13.74 -7.10
N LEU A 125 -15.70 -13.51 -7.21
CA LEU A 125 -16.35 -12.41 -6.53
C LEU A 125 -16.65 -12.83 -5.08
N SER A 126 -16.33 -11.99 -4.10
CA SER A 126 -16.37 -12.32 -2.67
C SER A 126 -16.99 -11.18 -1.84
N GLY A 127 -17.16 -11.41 -0.53
CA GLY A 127 -17.66 -10.44 0.45
C GLY A 127 -19.00 -9.80 0.09
N LYS A 128 -20.04 -10.62 -0.06
CA LYS A 128 -21.37 -10.19 -0.57
C LYS A 128 -21.31 -9.47 -1.93
N LYS A 129 -20.34 -9.85 -2.76
CA LYS A 129 -20.20 -9.39 -4.14
C LYS A 129 -19.69 -7.95 -4.27
N LEU A 130 -18.77 -7.55 -3.39
CA LEU A 130 -18.22 -6.19 -3.32
C LEU A 130 -16.78 -6.07 -3.83
N PHE A 131 -16.06 -7.19 -3.93
CA PHE A 131 -14.66 -7.24 -4.34
C PHE A 131 -14.30 -8.57 -5.00
N PHE A 132 -13.16 -8.59 -5.69
CA PHE A 132 -12.60 -9.80 -6.28
C PHE A 132 -11.52 -10.37 -5.38
N GLU A 133 -11.59 -11.67 -5.10
CA GLU A 133 -10.54 -12.44 -4.42
C GLU A 133 -9.73 -13.19 -5.47
N LEU A 134 -8.40 -13.04 -5.42
CA LEU A 134 -7.46 -13.81 -6.21
C LEU A 134 -6.65 -14.70 -5.27
N ARG A 135 -6.59 -16.00 -5.59
CA ARG A 135 -5.87 -17.00 -4.80
C ARG A 135 -4.93 -17.81 -5.68
N SER A 136 -3.70 -18.06 -5.21
CA SER A 136 -2.78 -18.95 -5.92
C SER A 136 -3.31 -20.39 -6.01
N GLN A 137 -2.94 -21.08 -7.09
CA GLN A 137 -3.09 -22.53 -7.19
C GLN A 137 -1.92 -23.25 -6.51
N PRO A 138 -2.09 -24.53 -6.11
CA PRO A 138 -1.00 -25.33 -5.59
C PRO A 138 0.23 -25.31 -6.52
N GLY A 139 1.41 -25.04 -5.97
CA GLY A 139 2.66 -24.95 -6.72
C GLY A 139 2.98 -23.56 -7.30
N SER A 140 2.12 -22.57 -7.06
CA SER A 140 2.33 -21.17 -7.45
C SER A 140 2.12 -20.25 -6.24
N THR A 141 2.71 -19.05 -6.26
CA THR A 141 2.69 -18.12 -5.11
C THR A 141 2.59 -16.69 -5.61
N ILE A 142 1.67 -15.92 -5.02
CA ILE A 142 1.62 -14.47 -5.23
C ILE A 142 2.73 -13.86 -4.37
N ARG A 143 3.62 -13.07 -4.97
CA ARG A 143 4.81 -12.56 -4.28
C ARG A 143 4.79 -11.04 -4.21
N PHE A 144 5.15 -10.51 -3.04
CA PHE A 144 5.41 -9.10 -2.84
C PHE A 144 6.84 -8.96 -2.31
N SER A 145 7.77 -8.54 -3.16
CA SER A 145 9.20 -8.58 -2.79
C SER A 145 9.99 -7.46 -3.45
N SER A 146 10.99 -6.96 -2.74
CA SER A 146 12.01 -6.07 -3.29
C SER A 146 13.05 -6.83 -4.11
N GLN A 147 13.54 -6.21 -5.18
CA GLN A 147 14.68 -6.73 -5.96
C GLN A 147 16.04 -6.38 -5.34
N VAL A 148 16.09 -5.47 -4.36
CA VAL A 148 17.33 -4.90 -3.81
C VAL A 148 18.01 -5.87 -2.83
N ALA A 149 17.24 -6.73 -2.16
CA ALA A 149 17.74 -7.77 -1.27
C ALA A 149 16.76 -8.94 -1.15
N VAL A 150 17.22 -10.07 -0.60
CA VAL A 150 16.39 -11.26 -0.37
C VAL A 150 15.33 -10.93 0.70
N SER A 151 14.10 -10.65 0.25
CA SER A 151 12.93 -10.56 1.13
C SER A 151 12.41 -11.94 1.52
N LYS A 152 11.94 -12.06 2.76
CA LYS A 152 11.26 -13.26 3.28
C LYS A 152 9.80 -12.99 3.65
N SER A 153 9.25 -11.89 3.17
CA SER A 153 7.86 -11.55 3.40
C SER A 153 6.92 -12.54 2.70
N GLN A 154 5.75 -12.75 3.29
CA GLN A 154 4.74 -13.67 2.78
C GLN A 154 3.39 -12.99 2.74
N ILE A 155 2.69 -13.11 1.61
CA ILE A 155 1.28 -12.72 1.51
C ILE A 155 0.46 -13.76 2.28
N ALA A 156 -0.39 -13.27 3.19
CA ALA A 156 -1.23 -14.13 4.01
C ALA A 156 -2.15 -14.98 3.11
N ASP A 157 -2.13 -16.29 3.35
CA ASP A 157 -2.92 -17.31 2.64
C ASP A 157 -2.75 -17.33 1.11
N ASP A 158 -1.70 -16.69 0.58
CA ASP A 158 -1.52 -16.42 -0.86
C ASP A 158 -2.77 -15.83 -1.53
N ARG A 159 -3.41 -14.88 -0.82
CA ARG A 159 -4.62 -14.20 -1.28
C ARG A 159 -4.44 -12.71 -1.37
N ILE A 160 -4.90 -12.16 -2.48
CA ILE A 160 -5.04 -10.72 -2.66
C ILE A 160 -6.47 -10.39 -3.08
N TYR A 161 -6.87 -9.15 -2.86
CA TYR A 161 -8.21 -8.68 -3.19
C TYR A 161 -8.12 -7.42 -4.02
N ILE A 162 -8.96 -7.32 -5.05
CA ILE A 162 -9.15 -6.10 -5.84
C ILE A 162 -10.49 -5.52 -5.45
N SER A 163 -10.46 -4.37 -4.77
CA SER A 163 -11.67 -3.64 -4.44
C SER A 163 -12.10 -2.79 -5.63
N VAL A 164 -13.40 -2.70 -5.89
CA VAL A 164 -13.95 -1.88 -6.99
C VAL A 164 -14.92 -0.81 -6.50
N THR A 165 -15.06 -0.68 -5.18
CA THR A 165 -15.94 0.27 -4.52
C THR A 165 -15.23 0.88 -3.30
N GLY A 166 -15.80 1.97 -2.77
CA GLY A 166 -15.32 2.66 -1.57
C GLY A 166 -13.92 3.30 -1.74
N ALA A 167 -13.33 3.69 -0.61
CA ALA A 167 -12.01 4.36 -0.56
C ALA A 167 -10.84 3.50 -1.09
N SER A 168 -11.06 2.18 -1.21
CA SER A 168 -10.08 1.22 -1.73
C SER A 168 -10.31 0.89 -3.22
N SER A 169 -11.21 1.56 -3.94
CA SER A 169 -11.54 1.21 -5.34
C SER A 169 -10.31 1.25 -6.27
N GLY A 170 -9.93 0.12 -6.88
CA GLY A 170 -8.73 -0.04 -7.70
C GLY A 170 -7.47 -0.39 -6.90
N CYS A 171 -7.52 -0.39 -5.57
CA CYS A 171 -6.43 -0.86 -4.72
C CYS A 171 -6.40 -2.38 -4.66
N ILE A 172 -5.19 -2.92 -4.65
CA ILE A 172 -4.89 -4.31 -4.35
C ILE A 172 -4.61 -4.43 -2.84
N ARG A 173 -5.35 -5.28 -2.15
CA ARG A 173 -5.38 -5.39 -0.69
C ARG A 173 -4.97 -6.80 -0.27
N PHE A 174 -4.13 -6.94 0.75
CA PHE A 174 -3.73 -8.24 1.31
C PHE A 174 -3.10 -8.11 2.69
N GLY A 175 -3.13 -9.19 3.46
CA GLY A 175 -2.35 -9.33 4.68
C GLY A 175 -0.90 -9.66 4.31
N LEU A 176 0.06 -9.03 4.96
CA LEU A 176 1.48 -9.24 4.74
C LEU A 176 2.13 -9.65 6.05
N ARG A 177 2.79 -10.81 6.06
CA ARG A 177 3.70 -11.23 7.11
C ARG A 177 5.10 -10.75 6.73
N PHE A 178 5.52 -9.68 7.37
CA PHE A 178 6.78 -8.99 7.12
C PHE A 178 7.84 -9.50 8.10
N ASN A 179 8.97 -9.98 7.58
CA ASN A 179 10.05 -10.51 8.39
C ASN A 179 10.91 -9.39 8.95
N GLY A 180 10.81 -9.13 10.25
CA GLY A 180 11.54 -8.06 10.93
C GLY A 180 13.07 -8.14 10.83
N ALA A 181 13.66 -9.31 10.54
CA ALA A 181 15.11 -9.41 10.40
C ALA A 181 15.62 -9.02 9.01
N SER A 182 14.88 -9.36 7.95
CA SER A 182 15.32 -9.15 6.57
C SER A 182 14.62 -8.00 5.86
N ASP A 183 13.33 -7.79 6.15
CA ASP A 183 12.48 -7.02 5.26
C ASP A 183 12.59 -5.51 5.49
N TRP A 184 12.98 -5.02 6.67
CA TRP A 184 13.25 -3.57 6.86
C TRP A 184 14.32 -3.07 5.89
N LYS A 185 15.39 -3.84 5.73
CA LYS A 185 16.45 -3.56 4.75
C LYS A 185 15.98 -3.79 3.32
N SER A 186 15.32 -4.92 3.04
CA SER A 186 14.87 -5.25 1.69
C SER A 186 13.86 -4.25 1.14
N PHE A 187 12.91 -3.80 1.96
CA PHE A 187 11.92 -2.78 1.62
C PHE A 187 12.41 -1.35 1.86
N ASP A 188 13.69 -1.17 2.18
CA ASP A 188 14.35 0.13 2.29
C ASP A 188 13.66 1.07 3.30
N ALA A 189 13.15 0.51 4.40
CA ALA A 189 12.19 1.17 5.30
C ALA A 189 12.82 2.03 6.42
N ASP A 190 14.11 2.34 6.31
CA ASP A 190 14.84 3.16 7.29
C ASP A 190 14.66 4.66 7.01
N PRO A 191 14.33 5.48 8.05
CA PRO A 191 14.39 6.93 7.98
C PRO A 191 15.74 7.44 7.47
N ARG A 192 15.71 8.50 6.66
CA ARG A 192 16.90 9.06 6.01
C ARG A 192 16.94 10.57 6.04
N LEU A 193 18.16 11.08 6.11
CA LEU A 193 18.48 12.45 5.73
C LEU A 193 19.19 12.43 4.39
N PHE A 194 18.58 13.07 3.39
CA PHE A 194 19.20 13.29 2.08
C PHE A 194 19.92 14.63 2.06
N TYR A 195 21.14 14.67 1.49
CA TYR A 195 21.96 15.88 1.39
C TYR A 195 22.79 15.87 0.10
N GLY A 196 23.27 17.04 -0.30
CA GLY A 196 23.93 17.25 -1.60
C GLY A 196 22.98 17.84 -2.65
N THR A 197 23.35 17.73 -3.92
CA THR A 197 22.51 18.20 -5.04
C THR A 197 21.50 17.12 -5.44
N PRO A 198 20.35 17.47 -6.05
CA PRO A 198 19.40 16.48 -6.54
C PRO A 198 20.00 15.45 -7.51
N ALA A 199 21.02 15.82 -8.28
CA ALA A 199 21.73 14.94 -9.21
C ALA A 199 22.78 14.02 -8.55
N ALA A 200 23.20 14.34 -7.32
CA ALA A 200 24.22 13.60 -6.57
C ALA A 200 23.85 13.54 -5.08
N ALA A 201 22.62 13.13 -4.79
CA ALA A 201 22.11 13.07 -3.43
C ALA A 201 22.75 11.91 -2.68
N ASN A 202 23.36 12.21 -1.54
CA ASN A 202 23.81 11.23 -0.57
C ASN A 202 22.73 11.04 0.50
N ALA A 203 22.74 9.89 1.17
CA ALA A 203 21.77 9.58 2.21
C ALA A 203 22.47 9.05 3.48
N LEU A 204 22.14 9.64 4.62
CA LEU A 204 22.44 9.06 5.93
C LEU A 204 21.22 8.27 6.39
N LYS A 205 21.42 6.98 6.67
CA LYS A 205 20.37 6.06 7.13
C LYS A 205 20.35 6.04 8.66
N PHE A 206 19.16 6.08 9.23
CA PHE A 206 18.93 6.00 10.67
C PHE A 206 18.08 4.76 10.94
N PRO A 207 18.68 3.59 11.20
CA PRO A 207 17.92 2.37 11.44
C PRO A 207 17.04 2.57 12.66
N LEU A 208 15.73 2.36 12.49
CA LEU A 208 14.77 2.53 13.58
C LEU A 208 14.83 1.35 14.55
N LEU A 209 14.96 0.13 14.02
CA LEU A 209 14.91 -1.10 14.79
C LEU A 209 16.31 -1.66 15.06
N ASP A 210 16.47 -2.27 16.23
CA ASP A 210 17.68 -3.00 16.57
C ASP A 210 17.85 -4.27 15.72
N ALA A 211 19.09 -4.63 15.39
CA ALA A 211 19.47 -5.77 14.57
C ALA A 211 19.01 -7.14 15.12
N GLY A 212 18.68 -7.21 16.41
CA GLY A 212 18.12 -8.40 17.05
C GLY A 212 16.62 -8.63 16.80
N PHE A 213 15.91 -7.71 16.15
CA PHE A 213 14.46 -7.85 15.94
C PHE A 213 14.15 -8.90 14.86
N THR A 214 13.62 -10.06 15.26
CA THR A 214 13.40 -11.21 14.36
C THR A 214 11.93 -11.59 14.18
N SER A 215 11.01 -10.91 14.86
CA SER A 215 9.59 -11.25 14.82
C SER A 215 8.96 -11.00 13.45
N LEU A 216 7.99 -11.84 13.10
CA LEU A 216 7.09 -11.59 11.98
C LEU A 216 6.09 -10.50 12.38
N LEU A 217 6.07 -9.42 11.62
CA LEU A 217 5.14 -8.31 11.76
C LEU A 217 3.96 -8.54 10.82
N ALA A 218 2.75 -8.39 11.33
CA ALA A 218 1.54 -8.45 10.51
C ALA A 218 1.19 -7.04 10.03
N PHE A 219 0.94 -6.92 8.73
CA PHE A 219 0.47 -5.70 8.09
C PHE A 219 -0.79 -5.95 7.26
N GLN A 220 -1.67 -4.96 7.20
CA GLN A 220 -2.68 -4.85 6.14
C GLN A 220 -2.12 -3.94 5.05
N ALA A 221 -1.84 -4.52 3.88
CA ALA A 221 -1.30 -3.82 2.72
C ALA A 221 -2.43 -3.28 1.84
N SER A 222 -2.17 -2.11 1.28
CA SER A 222 -2.97 -1.45 0.25
C SER A 222 -2.03 -0.96 -0.81
N LEU A 223 -2.25 -1.31 -2.07
CA LEU A 223 -1.40 -0.87 -3.16
C LEU A 223 -2.27 -0.33 -4.29
N ASP A 224 -2.14 0.97 -4.59
CA ASP A 224 -2.73 1.59 -5.77
C ASP A 224 -1.65 1.79 -6.84
N PRO A 225 -1.65 1.00 -7.93
CA PRO A 225 -0.69 1.14 -9.01
C PRO A 225 -0.62 2.56 -9.60
N ASN A 226 -1.73 3.31 -9.57
CA ASN A 226 -1.84 4.66 -10.13
C ASN A 226 -1.56 5.77 -9.11
N ASN A 227 -1.51 5.47 -7.81
CA ASN A 227 -1.26 6.44 -6.74
C ASN A 227 -0.28 5.89 -5.70
N GLN A 228 0.92 5.54 -6.16
CA GLN A 228 1.93 4.91 -5.30
C GLN A 228 2.44 5.86 -4.20
N LEU A 229 2.54 7.16 -4.49
CA LEU A 229 3.08 8.18 -3.58
C LEU A 229 2.02 8.88 -2.71
N ASN A 230 0.74 8.50 -2.83
CA ASN A 230 -0.36 9.11 -2.09
C ASN A 230 -0.48 10.64 -2.30
N ASN A 231 -0.29 11.11 -3.54
CA ASN A 231 -0.25 12.54 -3.85
C ASN A 231 -1.61 13.24 -3.68
N ASN A 232 -2.71 12.49 -3.67
CA ASN A 232 -4.07 13.01 -3.60
C ASN A 232 -4.58 13.21 -2.15
N GLY A 233 -3.68 13.29 -1.16
CA GLY A 233 -4.01 13.59 0.25
C GLY A 233 -4.54 12.41 1.07
N VAL A 234 -5.22 11.45 0.45
CA VAL A 234 -5.67 10.20 1.10
C VAL A 234 -4.65 9.08 0.86
N PRO A 235 -4.14 8.41 1.92
CA PRO A 235 -3.28 7.25 1.76
C PRO A 235 -4.03 6.08 1.13
N ARG A 236 -3.59 5.64 -0.05
CA ARG A 236 -4.11 4.47 -0.79
C ARG A 236 -3.08 3.37 -0.94
N THR A 237 -1.80 3.75 -0.96
CA THR A 237 -0.64 2.86 -1.04
C THR A 237 0.12 2.88 0.28
N PHE A 238 0.02 1.81 1.06
CA PHE A 238 0.59 1.69 2.41
C PHE A 238 0.72 0.24 2.89
N LEU A 239 1.52 0.03 3.93
CA LEU A 239 1.51 -1.15 4.79
C LEU A 239 1.11 -0.70 6.21
N ALA A 240 -0.10 -1.00 6.67
CA ALA A 240 -0.59 -0.60 8.00
C ALA A 240 -0.36 -1.71 9.03
N PHE A 241 0.14 -1.39 10.22
CA PHE A 241 0.36 -2.39 11.26
C PHE A 241 -0.96 -3.03 11.70
N ASP A 242 -0.99 -4.36 11.82
CA ASP A 242 -2.17 -5.14 12.18
C ASP A 242 -2.24 -5.48 13.68
N THR A 243 -3.41 -5.96 14.13
CA THR A 243 -4.05 -5.91 15.48
C THR A 243 -3.29 -6.32 16.75
N ALA A 244 -1.98 -6.52 16.77
CA ALA A 244 -1.25 -6.89 18.00
C ALA A 244 -0.31 -5.82 18.58
N GLY A 245 -0.16 -4.66 17.93
CA GLY A 245 0.65 -3.56 18.47
C GLY A 245 2.06 -4.01 18.91
N PRO A 246 2.83 -4.70 18.04
CA PRO A 246 4.08 -5.33 18.44
C PRO A 246 5.02 -4.29 19.07
N VAL A 247 5.65 -4.66 20.18
CA VAL A 247 6.69 -3.83 20.78
C VAL A 247 7.96 -4.02 19.98
N LEU A 248 8.34 -2.99 19.23
CA LEU A 248 9.52 -2.96 18.38
C LEU A 248 10.71 -2.44 19.18
N THR A 249 11.74 -3.26 19.33
CA THR A 249 13.00 -2.82 19.95
C THR A 249 13.73 -1.85 19.01
N THR A 250 14.20 -0.72 19.55
CA THR A 250 14.87 0.32 18.76
C THR A 250 16.30 0.57 19.20
N TYR A 251 17.07 1.25 18.35
CA TYR A 251 18.37 1.84 18.74
C TYR A 251 18.24 3.10 19.61
N LEU A 252 17.00 3.59 19.82
CA LEU A 252 16.76 4.82 20.54
C LEU A 252 16.96 4.65 22.04
N ARG A 253 17.53 5.68 22.66
CA ARG A 253 17.68 5.78 24.10
C ARG A 253 17.14 7.12 24.59
N SER A 254 16.61 7.12 25.80
CA SER A 254 16.30 8.37 26.51
C SER A 254 17.58 9.14 26.84
N SER A 255 17.45 10.42 27.22
CA SER A 255 18.54 11.23 27.78
C SER A 255 19.24 10.61 29.00
N PHE A 256 18.57 9.68 29.70
CA PHE A 256 19.13 8.96 30.84
C PHE A 256 19.78 7.62 30.45
N GLY A 257 19.88 7.31 29.16
CA GLY A 257 20.49 6.08 28.64
C GLY A 257 19.56 4.85 28.62
N ASN A 258 18.34 4.95 29.15
CA ASN A 258 17.36 3.86 29.11
C ASN A 258 16.98 3.50 27.67
N ALA A 259 16.93 2.20 27.36
CA ALA A 259 16.48 1.71 26.07
C ALA A 259 15.00 2.02 25.84
N LEU A 260 14.67 2.35 24.59
CA LEU A 260 13.32 2.66 24.17
C LEU A 260 12.80 1.62 23.16
N SER A 261 11.52 1.34 23.25
CA SER A 261 10.79 0.53 22.30
C SER A 261 9.64 1.33 21.68
N LEU A 262 9.17 0.91 20.51
CA LEU A 262 8.05 1.52 19.81
C LEU A 262 6.89 0.54 19.74
N ALA A 263 5.69 0.96 20.13
CA ALA A 263 4.46 0.24 19.82
C ALA A 263 3.66 1.04 18.77
N PRO A 264 3.36 0.47 17.59
CA PRO A 264 2.60 1.15 16.56
C PRO A 264 1.17 1.43 17.05
N TYR A 265 0.67 2.66 16.82
CA TYR A 265 -0.73 2.98 17.08
C TYR A 265 -1.62 2.32 16.02
N VAL A 266 -2.29 1.24 16.39
CA VAL A 266 -3.22 0.52 15.51
C VAL A 266 -4.60 1.17 15.64
N ASN A 267 -5.08 1.75 14.54
CA ASN A 267 -6.38 2.39 14.48
C ASN A 267 -7.01 2.14 13.11
N PHE A 268 -8.12 1.43 13.08
CA PHE A 268 -8.87 1.15 11.86
C PHE A 268 -10.27 1.74 11.99
N LEU A 269 -10.76 2.31 10.89
CA LEU A 269 -12.13 2.81 10.84
C LEU A 269 -13.10 1.63 10.94
N PRO A 270 -14.21 1.79 11.68
CA PRO A 270 -15.28 0.81 11.67
C PRO A 270 -15.81 0.68 10.23
N ASP A 271 -15.96 -0.55 9.77
CA ASP A 271 -16.36 -0.81 8.39
C ASP A 271 -17.85 -1.16 8.32
N GLU A 272 -18.65 -0.25 7.76
CA GLU A 272 -20.10 -0.46 7.58
C GLU A 272 -20.41 -1.49 6.47
N ASN A 273 -19.46 -1.70 5.55
CA ASN A 273 -19.52 -2.73 4.51
C ASN A 273 -18.23 -3.55 4.59
N PRO A 274 -18.24 -4.84 5.00
CA PRO A 274 -17.01 -5.56 5.30
C PRO A 274 -16.12 -5.70 4.05
N LEU A 275 -15.19 -4.76 3.86
CA LEU A 275 -14.10 -4.89 2.93
C LEU A 275 -13.19 -6.02 3.43
N PRO A 276 -12.35 -6.62 2.55
CA PRO A 276 -11.48 -7.71 2.98
C PRO A 276 -10.47 -7.29 4.05
N TYR A 277 -10.18 -5.99 4.12
CA TYR A 277 -9.24 -5.38 5.07
C TYR A 277 -9.72 -3.97 5.43
N ALA A 278 -9.58 -3.61 6.71
CA ALA A 278 -10.06 -2.35 7.22
C ALA A 278 -9.24 -1.15 6.73
N VAL A 279 -9.90 0.01 6.63
CA VAL A 279 -9.24 1.26 6.24
C VAL A 279 -8.57 1.87 7.49
N PRO A 280 -7.25 2.19 7.45
CA PRO A 280 -6.58 2.80 8.58
C PRO A 280 -7.18 4.18 8.88
N GLY A 281 -7.48 4.43 10.15
CA GLY A 281 -7.96 5.71 10.62
C GLY A 281 -6.86 6.78 10.66
N SER A 282 -7.27 8.01 10.99
CA SER A 282 -6.31 9.11 11.16
C SER A 282 -5.26 8.75 12.22
N GLY A 283 -3.99 8.93 11.87
CA GLY A 283 -2.86 8.67 12.76
C GLY A 283 -2.47 7.20 12.92
N ALA A 284 -3.11 6.24 12.25
CA ALA A 284 -2.67 4.85 12.29
C ALA A 284 -1.19 4.70 11.85
N ALA A 285 -0.44 3.87 12.55
CA ALA A 285 0.94 3.55 12.20
C ALA A 285 0.99 2.77 10.88
N MET A 286 1.76 3.29 9.93
CA MET A 286 1.89 2.71 8.59
C MET A 286 3.30 2.90 8.05
N LEU A 287 3.67 2.12 7.04
CA LEU A 287 4.75 2.41 6.11
C LEU A 287 4.13 2.92 4.80
N VAL A 288 4.64 4.04 4.28
CA VAL A 288 4.17 4.64 3.02
C VAL A 288 5.35 4.90 2.09
N PHE A 289 5.12 4.82 0.79
CA PHE A 289 6.15 5.20 -0.18
C PHE A 289 6.41 6.70 -0.12
N SER A 290 7.68 7.07 -0.05
CA SER A 290 8.16 8.44 -0.11
C SER A 290 9.23 8.56 -1.19
N PRO A 291 9.24 9.65 -1.97
CA PRO A 291 10.35 9.93 -2.86
C PRO A 291 11.58 10.39 -2.05
N ALA A 292 12.77 10.11 -2.57
CA ALA A 292 14.03 10.62 -2.02
C ALA A 292 14.21 12.14 -2.27
N ASP A 293 13.61 12.65 -3.34
CA ASP A 293 13.72 14.03 -3.78
C ASP A 293 12.36 14.59 -4.25
N LYS A 294 12.23 15.93 -4.29
CA LYS A 294 10.98 16.59 -4.70
C LYS A 294 10.58 16.29 -6.14
N GLY A 295 11.54 16.01 -7.02
CA GLY A 295 11.30 15.69 -8.42
C GLY A 295 10.98 14.20 -8.64
N ASN A 296 11.06 13.36 -7.60
CA ASN A 296 10.92 11.90 -7.71
C ASN A 296 11.84 11.30 -8.81
N THR A 297 13.05 11.85 -8.95
CA THR A 297 14.04 11.37 -9.91
C THR A 297 14.81 10.18 -9.33
N GLY A 298 15.09 10.20 -8.03
CA GLY A 298 15.74 9.12 -7.29
C GLY A 298 14.84 7.92 -6.97
N PRO A 299 15.36 6.89 -6.28
CA PRO A 299 14.56 5.76 -5.81
C PRO A 299 13.55 6.21 -4.75
N ASN A 300 12.41 5.52 -4.68
CA ASN A 300 11.51 5.67 -3.54
C ASN A 300 11.92 4.71 -2.44
N TYR A 301 11.43 4.96 -1.23
CA TYR A 301 11.67 4.12 -0.07
C TYR A 301 10.41 4.11 0.81
N LEU A 302 10.32 3.16 1.74
CA LEU A 302 9.23 3.14 2.71
C LEU A 302 9.58 4.02 3.91
N LEU A 303 8.66 4.90 4.29
CA LEU A 303 8.81 5.78 5.43
C LEU A 303 7.70 5.48 6.46
N PRO A 304 8.03 5.38 7.76
CA PRO A 304 7.03 5.36 8.81
C PRO A 304 6.16 6.63 8.80
N LYS A 305 4.84 6.45 8.88
CA LYS A 305 3.83 7.50 9.00
C LYS A 305 2.85 7.15 10.12
N GLY A 306 2.31 8.17 10.79
CA GLY A 306 1.28 7.99 11.81
C GLY A 306 1.85 8.07 13.22
N GLY A 307 1.13 7.46 14.16
CA GLY A 307 1.42 7.48 15.58
C GLY A 307 2.21 6.25 16.01
N PHE A 308 3.24 6.45 16.81
CA PHE A 308 3.92 5.37 17.52
C PHE A 308 4.02 5.76 19.00
N HIS A 309 3.71 4.81 19.88
CA HIS A 309 3.94 4.96 21.31
C HIS A 309 5.37 4.58 21.64
N LEU A 310 6.04 5.43 22.41
CA LEU A 310 7.36 5.14 22.97
C LEU A 310 7.17 4.49 24.34
N ILE A 311 7.88 3.38 24.55
CA ILE A 311 7.88 2.61 25.79
C ILE A 311 9.30 2.65 26.35
N ALA A 312 9.46 3.09 27.60
CA ALA A 312 10.71 3.00 28.34
C ALA A 312 10.72 1.71 29.18
N GLY A 313 11.83 0.95 29.13
CA GLY A 313 11.93 -0.35 29.81
C GLY A 313 11.92 -0.31 31.34
N THR A 314 12.04 0.88 31.94
CA THR A 314 11.94 1.10 33.38
C THR A 314 10.96 2.23 33.65
N ALA A 315 9.97 1.99 34.52
CA ALA A 315 9.08 3.02 35.01
C ALA A 315 9.92 4.15 35.64
N LEU A 316 9.86 5.35 35.06
CA LEU A 316 10.45 6.51 35.70
C LEU A 316 9.67 6.74 37.00
N ALA A 317 10.39 6.80 38.13
CA ALA A 317 9.80 6.96 39.46
C ALA A 317 8.97 8.24 39.61
N GLN A 318 9.08 9.18 38.66
CA GLN A 318 8.29 10.40 38.58
C GLN A 318 7.93 10.68 37.11
N PRO A 319 6.83 11.41 36.84
CA PRO A 319 6.50 11.88 35.50
C PRO A 319 7.52 12.94 35.06
N THR A 320 8.65 12.47 34.52
CA THR A 320 9.70 13.31 33.95
C THR A 320 9.43 13.53 32.47
N VAL A 321 9.73 14.73 31.98
CA VAL A 321 9.78 14.99 30.53
C VAL A 321 10.85 14.08 29.93
N LEU A 322 10.43 13.21 29.03
CA LEU A 322 11.34 12.36 28.26
C LEU A 322 11.81 13.13 27.04
N ASN A 323 13.13 13.20 26.88
CA ASN A 323 13.80 13.78 25.75
C ASN A 323 14.44 12.66 24.93
N LEU A 324 14.06 12.52 23.66
CA LEU A 324 14.80 11.73 22.67
C LEU A 324 15.86 12.61 22.04
N LEU A 325 17.11 12.17 22.09
CA LEU A 325 18.17 12.74 21.28
C LEU A 325 18.06 12.12 19.89
N CYS A 326 17.70 12.92 18.89
CA CYS A 326 17.40 12.46 17.55
C CYS A 326 18.19 13.26 16.50
N GLY A 327 19.42 12.84 16.20
CA GLY A 327 20.22 13.47 15.16
C GLY A 327 21.69 13.06 15.24
N LEU A 328 22.46 13.42 14.20
CA LEU A 328 23.89 13.10 14.11
C LEU A 328 24.74 13.85 15.15
N SER A 329 24.26 15.01 15.59
CA SER A 329 24.97 15.83 16.57
C SER A 329 24.61 15.48 18.02
N GLY A 330 23.52 14.73 18.23
CA GLY A 330 22.96 14.48 19.56
C GLY A 330 22.41 15.73 20.25
N LEU A 331 22.30 16.87 19.56
CA LEU A 331 21.77 18.14 20.09
C LEU A 331 20.30 18.35 19.71
N GLU A 332 19.83 17.73 18.64
CA GLU A 332 18.42 17.73 18.28
C GLU A 332 17.63 16.91 19.30
N THR A 333 16.73 17.56 20.01
CA THR A 333 15.93 16.94 21.07
C THR A 333 14.45 16.98 20.71
N LEU A 334 13.78 15.83 20.76
CA LEU A 334 12.32 15.74 20.77
C LEU A 334 11.86 15.53 22.21
N SER A 335 11.01 16.43 22.72
CA SER A 335 10.42 16.32 24.05
C SER A 335 9.01 15.73 23.98
N PHE A 336 8.69 14.81 24.89
CA PHE A 336 7.38 14.16 24.96
C PHE A 336 6.68 14.46 26.28
N ILE A 337 5.36 14.55 26.21
CA ILE A 337 4.48 14.60 27.39
C ILE A 337 3.94 13.18 27.61
N PRO A 338 4.21 12.55 28.77
CA PRO A 338 3.65 11.24 29.10
C PRO A 338 2.12 11.28 29.13
N GLU A 339 1.44 10.32 28.48
CA GLU A 339 0.01 10.14 28.71
C GLU A 339 -0.20 9.36 30.00
N ARG A 340 -1.11 9.83 30.86
CA ARG A 340 -1.56 9.07 32.03
C ARG A 340 -2.38 7.87 31.53
N GLN A 341 -1.75 6.71 31.37
CA GLN A 341 -2.45 5.43 31.47
C GLN A 341 -1.79 4.50 32.48
N LEU A 342 -2.65 3.83 33.26
CA LEU A 342 -2.42 3.11 34.51
C LEU A 342 -1.90 1.68 34.26
N THR A 343 -0.70 1.54 33.69
CA THR A 343 0.04 0.27 33.69
C THR A 343 1.53 0.53 33.98
N PRO A 344 2.33 -0.49 34.39
CA PRO A 344 3.69 -0.28 34.89
C PRO A 344 4.71 0.26 33.87
N ALA A 345 4.29 0.58 32.65
CA ALA A 345 5.15 1.15 31.61
C ALA A 345 4.57 2.50 31.17
N THR A 346 5.33 3.58 31.36
CA THR A 346 4.96 4.92 30.93
C THR A 346 4.96 5.00 29.40
N CYS A 347 3.78 5.09 28.78
CA CYS A 347 3.63 5.29 27.34
C CYS A 347 3.67 6.79 26.99
N CYS A 348 4.49 7.17 26.01
CA CYS A 348 4.52 8.53 25.45
C CYS A 348 4.04 8.51 24.00
N TYR A 349 3.18 9.45 23.59
CA TYR A 349 2.65 9.52 22.22
C TYR A 349 3.49 10.44 21.34
N SER A 350 3.86 9.97 20.15
CA SER A 350 4.49 10.76 19.09
C SER A 350 3.70 10.64 17.80
N ARG A 351 3.40 11.77 17.14
CA ARG A 351 2.73 11.81 15.84
C ARG A 351 3.66 12.39 14.80
N THR A 352 4.01 11.60 13.78
CA THR A 352 4.77 12.10 12.63
C THR A 352 3.80 12.56 11.53
N ASN A 353 3.69 13.88 11.35
CA ASN A 353 3.09 14.46 10.15
C ASN A 353 4.20 14.66 9.09
N SER A 354 4.26 13.81 8.06
CA SER A 354 5.23 13.95 6.95
C SER A 354 4.79 15.04 5.94
N PRO A 355 5.69 15.70 5.16
CA PRO A 355 7.08 16.05 5.41
C PRO A 355 7.21 17.59 5.49
N ARG A 356 7.58 18.13 6.65
CA ARG A 356 8.30 19.41 6.65
C ARG A 356 9.78 19.06 6.60
N THR A 357 10.40 19.38 5.46
CA THR A 357 11.86 19.55 5.37
C THR A 357 12.33 20.28 6.63
N CYS A 358 13.21 19.69 7.42
CA CYS A 358 14.02 20.45 8.35
C CYS A 358 14.79 21.47 7.52
N LYS A 359 14.30 22.71 7.46
CA LYS A 359 15.10 23.85 7.02
C LYS A 359 16.11 24.08 8.14
N GLY A 360 17.27 23.45 8.02
CA GLY A 360 18.46 23.93 8.71
C GLY A 360 18.80 25.29 8.11
N THR A 361 18.40 26.36 8.77
CA THR A 361 19.04 27.66 8.59
C THR A 361 20.42 27.55 9.22
N ARG A 362 21.46 27.59 8.39
CA ARG A 362 22.73 28.16 8.81
C ARG A 362 22.70 29.64 8.48
#